data_AF-A0A2V9B0E7-F1
#
_entry.id   AF-A0A2V9B0E7-F1
#
_cell.length_a   1.000
_cell.length_b   1.000
_cell.length_c   1.000
_cell.angle_alpha   90.00
_cell.angle_beta   90.00
_cell.angle_gamma   90.00
#
_symmetry.space_group_name_H-M   'P 1'
#
loop_
_entity.id
_entity.type
_entity.pdbx_description
1 polymer ?
#
loop_
_entity_poly.entity_id
_entity_poly.type
_entity_poly.pdbx_seq_one_letter_code
_entity_poly.pdbx_strand_id
1 'polypeptide(L)'
;MLFLPSRIAPVNSPDAAVVRWADFFRRLSGELGRDGLELVVVIVPEKFTVYAPLLAWPRPPAEGDVLLGQLERRLREACVPVVNVTPAFRAAAAELAERHQYIYWQDDTHWNECGVTIAVAEFRAQHGSQTLPAFVGGALPPAHPSAAGTARKAALSCNCQSQQEYAAASLSAP
;
A
#
# COMPACT_ATOMS: atom_id res chain seq x y z
N MET A 1 2.07 -16.14 -10.11
CA MET A 1 2.75 -15.01 -9.43
C MET A 1 4.08 -15.45 -8.85
N LEU A 2 5.11 -14.63 -9.04
CA LEU A 2 6.44 -14.77 -8.45
C LEU A 2 6.50 -14.10 -7.07
N PHE A 3 7.18 -14.75 -6.12
CA PHE A 3 7.51 -14.23 -4.80
C PHE A 3 8.98 -14.53 -4.48
N LEU A 4 9.72 -13.56 -3.95
CA LEU A 4 11.12 -13.77 -3.57
C LEU A 4 11.22 -14.52 -2.24
N PRO A 5 11.99 -15.62 -2.14
CA PRO A 5 12.15 -16.38 -0.89
C PRO A 5 12.64 -15.52 0.29
N SER A 6 13.52 -14.54 0.03
CA SER A 6 14.02 -13.60 1.05
C SER A 6 12.94 -12.69 1.64
N ARG A 7 11.85 -12.44 0.91
CA ARG A 7 10.68 -11.65 1.34
C ARG A 7 9.62 -12.49 2.05
N ILE A 8 9.85 -13.80 2.13
CA ILE A 8 8.95 -14.81 2.70
C ILE A 8 9.58 -15.42 3.97
N ALA A 9 10.89 -15.31 4.12
CA ALA A 9 11.63 -15.80 5.27
C ALA A 9 11.16 -15.08 6.55
N PRO A 10 11.08 -15.80 7.70
CA PRO A 10 10.76 -15.18 8.98
C PRO A 10 11.71 -14.05 9.32
N VAL A 11 11.17 -12.98 9.91
CA VAL A 11 11.99 -11.86 10.37
C VAL A 11 12.58 -12.22 11.73
N ASN A 12 13.90 -12.21 11.84
CA ASN A 12 14.56 -12.38 13.13
C ASN A 12 14.23 -11.20 14.06
N SER A 13 13.71 -11.49 15.25
CA SER A 13 13.35 -10.51 16.29
C SER A 13 12.38 -9.41 15.80
N PRO A 14 11.14 -9.78 15.40
CA PRO A 14 10.18 -8.86 14.81
C PRO A 14 9.85 -7.68 15.74
N ASP A 15 9.62 -7.93 17.03
CA ASP A 15 9.33 -6.88 18.01
C ASP A 15 10.47 -5.85 18.11
N ALA A 16 11.72 -6.31 18.10
CA ALA A 16 12.88 -5.43 18.14
C ALA A 16 12.99 -4.59 16.85
N ALA A 17 12.62 -5.15 15.70
CA ALA A 17 12.57 -4.41 14.44
C ALA A 17 11.48 -3.32 14.47
N VAL A 18 10.28 -3.63 14.97
CA VAL A 18 9.19 -2.65 15.12
C VAL A 18 9.63 -1.50 16.02
N VAL A 19 10.23 -1.79 17.17
CA VAL A 19 10.71 -0.76 18.11
C VAL A 19 11.74 0.15 17.43
N ARG A 20 12.74 -0.45 16.77
CA ARG A 20 13.80 0.33 16.09
C ARG A 20 13.25 1.27 15.02
N TRP A 21 12.33 0.80 14.19
CA TRP A 21 11.73 1.61 13.13
C TRP A 21 10.81 2.71 13.68
N ALA A 22 9.95 2.39 14.65
CA ALA A 22 9.09 3.39 15.29
C ALA A 22 9.93 4.50 15.95
N ASP A 23 11.02 4.13 16.64
CA ASP A 23 11.94 5.09 17.24
C ASP A 23 12.65 5.97 16.21
N PHE A 24 13.05 5.37 15.07
CA PHE A 24 13.64 6.12 13.96
C PHE A 24 12.67 7.17 13.42
N PHE A 25 11.45 6.78 13.06
CA PHE A 25 10.47 7.70 12.48
C PHE A 25 10.01 8.76 13.47
N ARG A 26 9.90 8.43 14.77
CA ARG A 26 9.63 9.43 15.81
C ARG A 26 10.72 10.50 15.87
N ARG A 27 12.00 10.10 15.87
CA ARG A 27 13.12 11.07 15.87
C ARG A 27 13.10 11.93 14.60
N LEU A 28 12.97 11.29 13.43
CA LEU A 28 12.92 11.99 12.15
C LEU A 28 11.75 12.97 12.07
N SER A 29 10.57 12.58 12.56
CA SER A 29 9.40 13.47 12.63
C SER A 29 9.67 14.70 13.50
N GLY A 30 10.35 14.52 14.64
CA GLY A 30 10.71 15.64 15.51
C GLY A 30 11.77 16.56 14.92
N GLU A 31 12.71 16.02 14.13
CA GLU A 31 13.71 16.81 13.39
C GLU A 31 13.05 17.63 12.28
N LEU A 32 12.27 16.99 11.41
CA LEU A 32 11.55 17.65 10.32
C LEU A 32 10.54 18.71 10.83
N GLY A 33 9.89 18.45 11.95
CA GLY A 33 8.96 19.39 12.57
C GLY A 33 9.61 20.70 13.03
N ARG A 34 10.91 20.69 13.38
CA ARG A 34 11.64 21.94 13.71
C ARG A 34 11.79 22.86 12.50
N ASP A 35 11.79 22.29 11.31
CA ASP A 35 11.89 23.01 10.04
C ASP A 35 10.51 23.29 9.41
N GLY A 36 9.42 23.04 10.14
CA GLY A 36 8.06 23.22 9.66
C GLY A 36 7.60 22.18 8.63
N LEU A 37 8.27 21.03 8.55
CA LEU A 37 7.93 19.92 7.66
C LEU A 37 7.15 18.82 8.41
N GLU A 38 6.13 18.26 7.77
CA GLU A 38 5.37 17.13 8.28
C GLU A 38 5.89 15.82 7.68
N LEU A 39 6.19 14.84 8.54
CA LEU A 39 6.48 13.47 8.13
C LEU A 39 5.20 12.64 8.14
N VAL A 40 4.88 12.02 7.00
CA VAL A 40 3.85 10.98 6.92
C VAL A 40 4.49 9.67 6.47
N VAL A 41 4.31 8.61 7.25
CA VAL A 41 4.82 7.27 6.93
C VAL A 41 3.74 6.47 6.19
N VAL A 42 4.01 6.07 4.95
CA VAL A 42 3.13 5.17 4.21
C VAL A 42 3.67 3.74 4.31
N ILE A 43 2.91 2.86 4.95
CA ILE A 43 3.23 1.44 5.07
C ILE A 43 2.64 0.71 3.86
N VAL A 44 3.53 0.20 3.01
CA VAL A 44 3.20 -0.60 1.83
C VAL A 44 3.51 -2.06 2.12
N PRO A 45 2.55 -2.99 2.05
CA PRO A 45 2.81 -4.39 2.29
C PRO A 45 3.65 -5.00 1.16
N GLU A 46 4.35 -6.08 1.50
CA GLU A 46 4.94 -6.96 0.49
C GLU A 46 3.84 -7.70 -0.29
N LYS A 47 4.13 -8.03 -1.56
CA LYS A 47 3.23 -8.82 -2.42
C LYS A 47 2.76 -10.10 -1.74
N PHE A 48 3.65 -10.78 -1.02
CA PHE A 48 3.30 -12.00 -0.29
C PHE A 48 2.31 -11.71 0.85
N THR A 49 2.50 -10.65 1.63
CA THR A 49 1.58 -10.22 2.69
C THR A 49 0.16 -9.97 2.15
N VAL A 50 0.04 -9.49 0.92
CA VAL A 50 -1.24 -9.23 0.26
C VAL A 50 -1.91 -10.51 -0.26
N TYR A 51 -1.17 -11.33 -1.01
CA TYR A 51 -1.74 -12.47 -1.72
C TYR A 51 -1.73 -13.79 -0.96
N ALA A 52 -0.94 -13.93 0.11
CA ALA A 52 -0.86 -15.17 0.89
C ALA A 52 -2.24 -15.72 1.34
N PRO A 53 -3.20 -14.89 1.81
CA PRO A 53 -4.53 -15.37 2.19
C PRO A 53 -5.36 -15.95 1.03
N LEU A 54 -5.00 -15.66 -0.21
CA LEU A 54 -5.71 -16.12 -1.42
C LEU A 54 -5.08 -17.39 -2.02
N LEU A 55 -3.94 -17.84 -1.49
CA LEU A 55 -3.28 -19.05 -1.95
C LEU A 55 -3.93 -20.27 -1.29
N ALA A 56 -4.16 -21.35 -2.04
CA ALA A 56 -4.79 -22.58 -1.58
C ALA A 56 -3.95 -23.40 -0.55
N TRP A 57 -2.85 -22.85 -0.04
CA TRP A 57 -1.93 -23.54 0.85
C TRP A 57 -2.08 -23.05 2.30
N PRO A 58 -2.21 -23.95 3.30
CA PRO A 58 -2.32 -23.55 4.69
C PRO A 58 -1.02 -22.89 5.14
N ARG A 59 -1.07 -21.61 5.49
CA ARG A 59 0.06 -20.89 6.08
C ARG A 59 -0.39 -20.23 7.39
N PRO A 60 0.45 -20.23 8.44
CA PRO A 60 0.22 -19.36 9.59
C PRO A 60 0.01 -17.90 9.11
N PRO A 61 -0.74 -17.08 9.87
CA PRO A 61 -0.94 -15.67 9.53
C PRO A 61 0.40 -15.07 9.17
N ALA A 62 0.46 -14.37 8.04
CA ALA A 62 1.71 -13.82 7.55
C ALA A 62 2.32 -12.98 8.67
N GLU A 63 3.51 -13.32 9.16
CA GLU A 63 4.21 -12.56 10.21
C GLU A 63 4.28 -11.06 9.88
N GLY A 64 4.27 -10.74 8.59
CA GLY A 64 4.11 -9.38 8.06
C GLY A 64 2.87 -8.65 8.56
N ASP A 65 1.71 -9.30 8.75
CA ASP A 65 0.50 -8.65 9.26
C ASP A 65 0.66 -8.15 10.68
N VAL A 66 1.21 -9.03 11.52
CA VAL A 66 1.49 -8.73 12.91
C VAL A 66 2.51 -7.60 12.97
N LEU A 67 3.59 -7.71 12.18
CA LEU A 67 4.65 -6.72 12.15
C LEU A 67 4.17 -5.33 11.68
N LEU A 68 3.47 -5.26 10.54
CA LEU A 68 3.01 -4.00 9.96
C LEU A 68 1.93 -3.34 10.82
N GLY A 69 1.01 -4.13 11.38
CA GLY A 69 -0.01 -3.62 12.32
C GLY A 69 0.61 -3.15 13.65
N GLN A 70 1.63 -3.84 14.16
CA GLN A 70 2.39 -3.40 15.33
C GLN A 70 3.14 -2.08 15.06
N LEU A 71 3.78 -1.95 13.90
CA LEU A 71 4.46 -0.71 13.50
C LEU A 71 3.49 0.45 13.37
N GLU A 72 2.37 0.27 12.66
CA GLU A 72 1.30 1.27 12.55
C GLU A 72 0.82 1.73 13.93
N ARG A 73 0.54 0.80 14.84
CA ARG A 73 0.10 1.13 16.20
C ARG A 73 1.15 1.96 16.94
N ARG A 74 2.42 1.56 16.92
CA ARG A 74 3.49 2.31 17.60
C ARG A 74 3.73 3.68 17.01
N LEU A 75 3.62 3.84 15.70
CA LEU A 75 3.72 5.15 15.05
C LEU A 75 2.59 6.07 15.49
N ARG A 76 1.34 5.56 15.56
CA ARG A 76 0.20 6.31 16.10
C ARG A 76 0.39 6.71 17.56
N GLU A 77 0.85 5.78 18.41
CA GLU A 77 1.15 6.06 19.82
C GLU A 77 2.25 7.13 19.99
N ALA A 78 3.19 7.20 19.04
CA ALA A 78 4.24 8.21 18.99
C ALA A 78 3.80 9.52 18.30
N CYS A 79 2.51 9.68 17.99
CA CYS A 79 1.96 10.81 17.24
C CYS A 79 2.62 11.06 15.88
N VAL A 80 3.15 10.01 15.24
CA VAL A 80 3.67 10.08 13.87
C VAL A 80 2.53 9.76 12.89
N PRO A 81 2.18 10.68 11.97
CA PRO A 81 1.21 10.41 10.90
C PRO A 81 1.57 9.15 10.10
N VAL A 82 0.62 8.22 9.97
CA VAL A 82 0.85 6.93 9.29
C VAL A 82 -0.37 6.45 8.51
N VAL A 83 -0.13 5.99 7.27
CA VAL A 83 -1.12 5.39 6.37
C VAL A 83 -0.71 3.94 6.11
N ASN A 84 -1.47 2.98 6.64
CA ASN A 84 -1.26 1.56 6.32
C ASN A 84 -2.21 1.11 5.21
N VAL A 85 -1.68 0.84 4.02
CA VAL A 85 -2.47 0.44 2.84
C VAL A 85 -2.76 -1.07 2.80
N THR A 86 -2.22 -1.84 3.75
CA THR A 86 -2.40 -3.31 3.81
C THR A 86 -3.86 -3.77 3.77
N PRO A 87 -4.78 -3.18 4.56
CA PRO A 87 -6.19 -3.58 4.51
C PRO A 87 -6.84 -3.30 3.14
N ALA A 88 -6.53 -2.16 2.54
CA ALA A 88 -7.04 -1.76 1.23
C ALA A 88 -6.53 -2.68 0.11
N PHE A 89 -5.24 -3.01 0.17
CA PHE A 89 -4.58 -3.87 -0.79
C PHE A 89 -5.15 -5.29 -0.76
N ARG A 90 -5.41 -5.83 0.43
CA ARG A 90 -6.03 -7.15 0.58
C ARG A 90 -7.45 -7.20 0.05
N ALA A 91 -8.26 -6.19 0.37
CA ALA A 91 -9.61 -6.09 -0.14
C ALA A 91 -9.62 -6.03 -1.67
N ALA A 92 -8.78 -5.18 -2.26
CA ALA A 92 -8.65 -5.08 -3.71
C ALA A 92 -8.11 -6.37 -4.34
N ALA A 93 -7.11 -7.01 -3.73
CA ALA A 93 -6.57 -8.27 -4.22
C ALA A 93 -7.62 -9.39 -4.23
N ALA A 94 -8.46 -9.48 -3.18
CA ALA A 94 -9.54 -10.46 -3.12
C ALA A 94 -10.59 -10.21 -4.20
N GLU A 95 -10.99 -8.95 -4.42
CA GLU A 95 -11.96 -8.56 -5.44
C GLU A 95 -11.45 -8.80 -6.88
N LEU A 96 -10.19 -8.46 -7.14
CA LEU A 96 -9.60 -8.54 -8.47
C LEU A 96 -9.16 -9.97 -8.85
N ALA A 97 -8.85 -10.82 -7.88
CA ALA A 97 -8.40 -12.19 -8.11
C ALA A 97 -9.44 -13.03 -8.87
N GLU A 98 -10.74 -12.82 -8.63
CA GLU A 98 -11.82 -13.51 -9.37
C GLU A 98 -11.78 -13.22 -10.88
N ARG A 99 -11.19 -12.09 -11.27
CA ARG A 99 -11.08 -11.62 -12.65
C ARG A 99 -9.67 -11.79 -13.24
N HIS A 100 -8.79 -12.50 -12.54
CA HIS A 100 -7.37 -12.64 -12.91
C HIS A 100 -6.65 -11.28 -13.07
N GLN A 101 -7.03 -10.31 -12.24
CA GLN A 101 -6.42 -8.98 -12.18
C GLN A 101 -5.64 -8.83 -10.87
N TYR A 102 -4.56 -8.06 -10.91
CA TYR A 102 -3.63 -7.93 -9.78
C TYR A 102 -3.21 -6.47 -9.57
N ILE A 103 -2.87 -6.13 -8.33
CA ILE A 103 -2.34 -4.82 -7.93
C ILE A 103 -0.80 -4.81 -7.79
N TYR A 104 -0.19 -5.96 -8.11
CA TYR A 104 1.25 -6.12 -8.30
C TYR A 104 1.49 -6.72 -9.68
N TRP A 105 2.65 -6.41 -10.25
CA TRP A 105 3.17 -7.12 -11.40
C TRP A 105 3.36 -8.61 -11.08
N GLN A 106 3.10 -9.50 -12.03
CA GLN A 106 3.09 -10.94 -11.73
C GLN A 106 4.51 -11.51 -11.54
N ASP A 107 5.47 -11.01 -12.30
CA ASP A 107 6.88 -11.37 -12.40
C ASP A 107 7.82 -10.46 -11.61
N ASP A 108 7.33 -9.32 -11.12
CA ASP A 108 8.09 -8.34 -10.34
C ASP A 108 7.55 -8.24 -8.89
N THR A 109 8.34 -7.64 -7.99
CA THR A 109 8.02 -7.46 -6.57
C THR A 109 7.20 -6.20 -6.28
N HIS A 110 7.18 -5.24 -7.19
CA HIS A 110 6.52 -3.95 -7.05
C HIS A 110 5.02 -4.04 -7.35
N TRP A 111 4.27 -3.19 -6.68
CA TRP A 111 2.92 -2.83 -7.06
C TRP A 111 2.89 -2.24 -8.48
N ASN A 112 1.74 -2.37 -9.16
CA ASN A 112 1.50 -1.70 -10.45
C ASN A 112 0.75 -0.37 -10.26
N GLU A 113 0.29 0.23 -11.35
CA GLU A 113 -0.45 1.50 -11.35
C GLU A 113 -1.73 1.41 -10.52
N CYS A 114 -2.41 0.26 -10.52
CA CYS A 114 -3.60 0.04 -9.68
C CYS A 114 -3.25 0.04 -8.19
N GLY A 115 -2.17 -0.65 -7.79
CA GLY A 115 -1.69 -0.58 -6.41
C GLY A 115 -1.36 0.85 -5.99
N VAL A 116 -0.64 1.59 -6.83
CA VAL A 116 -0.31 3.01 -6.57
C VAL A 116 -1.58 3.86 -6.43
N THR A 117 -2.57 3.67 -7.30
CA THR A 117 -3.83 4.43 -7.28
C THR A 117 -4.59 4.20 -5.97
N ILE A 118 -4.65 2.96 -5.50
CA ILE A 118 -5.27 2.61 -4.21
C ILE A 118 -4.49 3.27 -3.06
N ALA A 119 -3.17 3.21 -3.07
CA ALA A 119 -2.34 3.81 -2.02
C ALA A 119 -2.51 5.34 -1.95
N VAL A 120 -2.57 6.01 -3.10
CA VAL A 120 -2.85 7.45 -3.17
C VAL A 120 -4.25 7.78 -2.66
N ALA A 121 -5.25 6.97 -2.99
CA ALA A 121 -6.62 7.16 -2.50
C ALA A 121 -6.69 7.03 -0.97
N GLU A 122 -6.05 6.01 -0.39
CA GLU A 122 -5.97 5.81 1.07
C GLU A 122 -5.20 6.95 1.75
N PHE A 123 -4.09 7.39 1.16
CA PHE A 123 -3.33 8.55 1.66
C PHE A 123 -4.19 9.82 1.68
N ARG A 124 -4.86 10.14 0.57
CA ARG A 124 -5.74 11.30 0.46
C ARG A 124 -6.93 11.22 1.42
N ALA A 125 -7.47 10.03 1.65
CA ALA A 125 -8.58 9.87 2.59
C ALA A 125 -8.17 10.18 4.05
N GLN A 126 -6.92 9.95 4.41
CA GLN A 126 -6.41 10.12 5.78
C GLN A 126 -5.72 11.48 6.02
N HIS A 127 -5.12 12.07 4.97
CA HIS A 127 -4.33 13.31 5.07
C HIS A 127 -4.85 14.45 4.18
N GLY A 128 -5.84 14.17 3.33
CA GLY A 128 -6.47 15.16 2.44
C GLY A 128 -7.47 16.05 3.15
N SER A 129 -7.00 16.84 4.12
CA SER A 129 -7.67 18.07 4.58
C SER A 129 -6.76 19.29 4.55
N GLN A 130 -5.53 19.16 4.05
CA GLN A 130 -4.71 20.31 3.68
C GLN A 130 -4.68 20.44 2.16
N THR A 131 -5.43 21.42 1.66
CA THR A 131 -5.36 21.87 0.27
C THR A 131 -3.93 22.32 0.00
N LEU A 132 -3.12 21.48 -0.66
CA LEU A 132 -1.94 21.98 -1.36
C LEU A 132 -2.44 23.06 -2.33
N PRO A 133 -1.81 24.26 -2.40
CA PRO A 133 -2.19 25.25 -3.39
C PRO A 133 -2.18 24.59 -4.77
N ALA A 134 -3.29 24.73 -5.48
CA ALA A 134 -3.53 24.05 -6.74
C ALA A 134 -2.33 24.22 -7.67
N PHE A 135 -1.73 23.10 -8.08
CA PHE A 135 -0.86 23.12 -9.24
C PHE A 135 -1.73 23.55 -10.42
N VAL A 136 -1.50 24.75 -10.93
CA VAL A 136 -2.17 25.29 -12.12
C VAL A 136 -1.69 24.47 -13.31
N GLY A 137 -2.48 23.48 -13.71
CA GLY A 137 -2.18 22.64 -14.86
C GLY A 137 -3.16 21.49 -15.06
N GLY A 138 -4.35 21.80 -15.60
CA GLY A 138 -5.30 20.82 -16.14
C GLY A 138 -6.46 20.49 -15.20
N ALA A 139 -7.68 20.61 -15.74
CA ALA A 139 -8.95 20.52 -15.01
C ALA A 139 -9.10 19.21 -14.21
N LEU A 140 -9.30 19.35 -12.90
CA LEU A 140 -9.72 18.27 -12.01
C LEU A 140 -11.26 18.30 -11.89
N PRO A 141 -11.98 17.17 -12.04
CA PRO A 141 -13.41 17.12 -11.79
C PRO A 141 -13.74 17.36 -10.30
N PRO A 142 -14.96 17.82 -9.97
CA PRO A 142 -15.31 18.34 -8.65
C PRO A 142 -15.20 17.29 -7.54
N ALA A 143 -14.72 17.73 -6.38
CA ALA A 143 -14.62 16.92 -5.17
C ALA A 143 -16.02 16.55 -4.64
N HIS A 144 -16.30 15.25 -4.55
CA HIS A 144 -17.49 14.71 -3.89
C HIS A 144 -17.20 14.40 -2.41
N PRO A 145 -18.18 14.60 -1.51
CA PRO A 145 -17.98 14.43 -0.07
C PRO A 145 -18.03 12.95 0.33
N SER A 146 -17.16 12.59 1.28
CA SER A 146 -17.20 11.38 2.14
C SER A 146 -17.59 10.07 1.46
N ALA A 147 -16.61 9.37 0.87
CA ALA A 147 -16.80 7.97 0.51
C ALA A 147 -15.47 7.23 0.32
N ALA A 148 -14.90 6.71 1.41
CA ALA A 148 -13.81 5.73 1.33
C ALA A 148 -14.20 4.52 0.45
N GLY A 149 -15.50 4.16 0.41
CA GLY A 149 -16.02 3.11 -0.48
C GLY A 149 -16.14 3.51 -1.96
N THR A 150 -16.48 4.75 -2.28
CA THR A 150 -16.67 5.21 -3.68
C THR A 150 -15.34 5.55 -4.33
N ALA A 151 -14.38 6.11 -3.57
CA ALA A 151 -13.02 6.33 -4.05
C ALA A 151 -12.31 5.00 -4.38
N ARG A 152 -12.54 3.95 -3.58
CA ARG A 152 -12.04 2.59 -3.87
C ARG A 152 -12.67 2.01 -5.15
N LYS A 153 -13.99 2.11 -5.32
CA LYS A 153 -14.66 1.69 -6.57
C LYS A 153 -14.17 2.45 -7.80
N ALA A 154 -13.94 3.76 -7.69
CA ALA A 154 -13.41 4.58 -8.78
C ALA A 154 -11.95 4.22 -9.11
N ALA A 155 -11.11 3.95 -8.10
CA ALA A 155 -9.74 3.47 -8.29
C ALA A 155 -9.68 2.09 -8.96
N LEU A 156 -10.59 1.17 -8.59
CA LEU A 156 -10.74 -0.14 -9.24
C LEU A 156 -11.31 -0.04 -10.67
N SER A 157 -12.06 1.03 -10.96
CA SER A 157 -12.58 1.33 -12.30
C SER A 157 -11.54 1.98 -13.22
N CYS A 158 -10.48 2.60 -12.68
CA CYS A 158 -9.37 3.17 -13.45
C CYS A 158 -8.31 2.10 -13.73
N ASN A 159 -8.52 1.37 -14.82
CA ASN A 159 -7.47 0.83 -15.68
C ASN A 159 -6.51 -0.26 -15.11
N CYS A 160 -7.00 -1.21 -14.31
CA CYS A 160 -6.25 -2.47 -14.07
C CYS A 160 -6.14 -3.37 -15.31
N GLN A 161 -6.70 -2.92 -16.45
CA GLN A 161 -6.62 -3.56 -17.76
C GLN A 161 -5.22 -3.53 -18.38
N SER A 162 -4.34 -2.58 -18.02
CA SER A 162 -2.97 -2.51 -18.57
C SER A 162 -2.15 -3.79 -18.31
N GLN A 163 -2.50 -4.56 -17.26
CA GLN A 163 -1.92 -5.87 -17.01
C GLN A 163 -2.17 -6.88 -18.13
N GLN A 164 -3.31 -6.80 -18.82
CA GLN A 164 -3.65 -7.70 -19.93
C GLN A 164 -2.77 -7.41 -21.15
N GLU A 165 -2.47 -6.14 -21.41
CA GLU A 165 -1.61 -5.72 -22.52
C GLU A 165 -0.14 -6.12 -22.28
N TYR A 166 0.38 -5.96 -21.06
CA TYR A 166 1.73 -6.39 -20.70
C TYR A 166 1.88 -7.93 -20.72
N ALA A 167 0.93 -8.68 -20.15
CA ALA A 167 0.98 -10.14 -20.15
C ALA A 167 0.84 -10.72 -21.57
N ALA A 168 -0.02 -10.13 -22.40
CA ALA A 168 -0.16 -10.51 -23.81
C ALA A 168 1.12 -10.21 -24.60
N ALA A 169 1.76 -9.06 -24.38
CA ALA A 169 3.01 -8.69 -25.06
C ALA A 169 4.19 -9.59 -24.65
N SER A 170 4.33 -9.91 -23.36
CA SER A 170 5.43 -10.74 -22.83
C SER A 170 5.30 -12.22 -23.20
N LEU A 171 4.09 -12.72 -23.47
CA LEU A 171 3.84 -14.08 -23.96
C LEU A 171 3.88 -14.20 -25.50
N SER A 172 3.97 -13.07 -26.22
CA SER A 172 3.99 -13.02 -27.69
C SER A 172 5.38 -12.69 -28.27
N ALA A 173 6.39 -12.52 -27.41
CA ALA A 173 7.77 -12.37 -27.85
C ALA A 173 8.38 -13.77 -28.16
N PRO A 174 8.95 -14.00 -29.36
CA PRO A 174 9.50 -15.29 -29.78
C PRO A 174 10.74 -15.72 -29.00
#